data_AF-A0AA35SBC0-F1
#
_entry.id   AF-A0AA35SBC0-F1
#
_cell.length_a   1.000
_cell.length_b   1.000
_cell.length_c   1.000
_cell.angle_alpha   90.00
_cell.angle_beta   90.00
_cell.angle_gamma   90.00
#
_symmetry.space_group_name_H-M   'P 1'
#
loop_
_entity.id
_entity.type
_entity.pdbx_description
1 polymer ?
#
loop_
_entity_poly.entity_id
_entity_poly.type
_entity_poly.pdbx_seq_one_letter_code
_entity_poly.pdbx_strand_id
1 'polypeptide(L)'
;MTKLTDGTRHISGVALLPAQKATRQSVKRYARNLSVRRTTRTAIVQARRAMTTGDADSAESVRNAMRLLDIAARKGVLHKNNASRRKARLAAALQKMEAS
;
A
#
# COMPACT_ATOMS: atom_id res chain seq x y z
N MET A 1 13.08 -56.48 -27.91
CA MET A 1 12.87 -55.61 -29.09
C MET A 1 11.42 -55.73 -29.54
N THR A 2 10.49 -54.94 -28.97
CA THR A 2 9.12 -54.76 -29.51
C THR A 2 8.52 -53.45 -28.99
N LYS A 3 8.87 -52.38 -29.71
CA LYS A 3 8.12 -51.14 -29.98
C LYS A 3 7.55 -50.34 -28.80
N LEU A 4 8.35 -49.39 -28.31
CA LEU A 4 7.84 -48.10 -27.84
C LEU A 4 7.37 -47.32 -29.08
N THR A 5 6.06 -47.29 -29.34
CA THR A 5 5.47 -46.37 -30.32
C THR A 5 4.34 -45.61 -29.67
N ASP A 6 4.65 -44.35 -29.40
CA ASP A 6 3.82 -43.17 -29.59
C ASP A 6 2.50 -43.07 -28.78
N GLY A 7 2.52 -42.20 -27.78
CA GLY A 7 1.36 -41.96 -26.93
C GLY A 7 1.50 -40.79 -25.96
N THR A 8 2.43 -39.86 -26.17
CA THR A 8 2.45 -38.55 -25.46
C THR A 8 1.37 -37.61 -26.01
N ARG A 9 0.13 -38.12 -26.10
CA ARG A 9 -1.07 -37.35 -26.41
C ARG A 9 -2.00 -37.46 -25.20
N HIS A 10 -1.86 -36.50 -24.28
CA HIS A 10 -2.85 -35.96 -23.33
C HIS A 10 -2.15 -35.47 -22.05
N ILE A 11 -1.59 -34.27 -22.13
CA ILE A 11 -1.59 -33.35 -20.97
C ILE A 11 -2.20 -32.02 -21.43
N SER A 12 -3.45 -32.09 -21.90
CA SER A 12 -4.32 -30.92 -21.99
C SER A 12 -4.64 -30.46 -20.57
N GLY A 13 -3.74 -29.68 -19.99
CA GLY A 13 -3.87 -29.22 -18.62
C GLY A 13 -2.51 -28.93 -18.01
N VAL A 14 -1.82 -27.92 -18.51
CA VAL A 14 -0.68 -27.35 -17.79
C VAL A 14 -1.24 -26.75 -16.50
N ALA A 15 -1.29 -27.56 -15.45
CA ALA A 15 -1.56 -27.10 -14.11
C ALA A 15 -0.47 -26.07 -13.78
N LEU A 16 -0.82 -24.79 -13.85
CA LEU A 16 0.03 -23.71 -13.37
C LEU A 16 0.43 -24.07 -11.93
N LEU A 17 1.69 -24.45 -11.74
CA LEU A 17 2.26 -24.78 -10.45
C LEU A 17 1.85 -23.67 -9.45
N PRO A 18 1.51 -24.01 -8.19
CA PRO A 18 1.03 -23.04 -7.20
C PRO A 18 1.86 -21.75 -7.13
N ALA A 19 3.18 -21.87 -7.32
CA ALA A 19 4.13 -20.77 -7.40
C ALA A 19 3.86 -19.77 -8.54
N GLN A 20 3.62 -20.25 -9.78
CA GLN A 20 3.36 -19.35 -10.92
C GLN A 20 2.03 -18.60 -10.75
N LYS A 21 1.01 -19.26 -10.19
CA LYS A 21 -0.27 -18.62 -9.86
C LYS A 21 -0.11 -17.54 -8.78
N ALA A 22 0.67 -17.83 -7.73
CA ALA A 22 0.98 -16.88 -6.67
C ALA A 22 1.69 -15.62 -7.21
N THR A 23 2.65 -15.78 -8.13
CA THR A 23 3.34 -14.64 -8.77
C THR A 23 2.38 -13.74 -9.52
N ARG A 24 1.47 -14.30 -10.35
CA ARG A 24 0.46 -13.51 -11.07
C ARG A 24 -0.47 -12.75 -10.12
N GLN A 25 -0.88 -13.38 -9.02
CA GLN A 25 -1.71 -12.72 -7.99
C GLN A 25 -0.94 -11.62 -7.26
N SER A 26 0.34 -11.83 -6.97
CA SER A 26 1.22 -10.87 -6.32
C SER A 26 1.34 -9.58 -7.15
N VAL A 27 1.60 -9.69 -8.45
CA VAL A 27 1.68 -8.53 -9.36
C VAL A 27 0.39 -7.71 -9.35
N LYS A 28 -0.77 -8.38 -9.42
CA LYS A 28 -2.09 -7.73 -9.38
C LYS A 28 -2.34 -7.01 -8.04
N ARG A 29 -1.95 -7.62 -6.92
CA ARG A 29 -2.05 -7.01 -5.58
C ARG A 29 -1.09 -5.83 -5.45
N TYR A 30 0.13 -5.97 -5.95
CA TYR A 30 1.15 -4.93 -5.94
C TYR A 30 0.67 -3.69 -6.69
N ALA A 31 0.16 -3.82 -7.92
CA ALA A 31 -0.35 -2.69 -8.70
C ALA A 31 -1.44 -1.91 -7.96
N ARG A 32 -2.41 -2.60 -7.34
CA ARG A 32 -3.47 -1.95 -6.53
C ARG A 32 -2.92 -1.26 -5.28
N ASN A 33 -2.01 -1.92 -4.58
CA ASN A 33 -1.42 -1.40 -3.35
C ASN A 33 -0.46 -0.23 -3.60
N LEU A 34 0.17 -0.21 -4.78
CA LEU A 34 1.14 0.82 -5.16
C LEU A 34 0.48 2.20 -5.21
N SER A 35 -0.70 2.32 -5.83
CA SER A 35 -1.44 3.58 -5.89
C SER A 35 -1.77 4.10 -4.48
N VAL A 36 -2.42 3.28 -3.65
CA VAL A 36 -2.79 3.64 -2.27
C VAL A 36 -1.55 4.03 -1.45
N ARG A 37 -0.46 3.26 -1.56
CA ARG A 37 0.79 3.54 -0.84
C ARG A 37 1.42 4.86 -1.29
N ARG A 38 1.43 5.15 -2.59
CA ARG A 38 1.97 6.39 -3.15
C ARG A 38 1.16 7.58 -2.65
N THR A 39 -0.16 7.57 -2.81
CA THR A 39 -1.05 8.65 -2.35
C THR A 39 -0.91 8.92 -0.86
N THR A 40 -0.87 7.86 -0.04
CA THR A 40 -0.69 8.01 1.42
C THR A 40 0.67 8.63 1.75
N ARG A 41 1.74 8.24 1.03
CA ARG A 41 3.08 8.78 1.24
C ARG A 41 3.17 10.24 0.83
N THR A 42 2.61 10.62 -0.32
CA THR A 42 2.59 12.03 -0.76
C THR A 42 1.80 12.90 0.21
N ALA A 43 0.63 12.46 0.69
CA ALA A 43 -0.15 13.23 1.65
C ALA A 43 0.62 13.48 2.97
N ILE A 44 1.36 12.49 3.48
CA ILE A 44 2.21 12.67 4.68
C ILE A 44 3.32 13.69 4.41
N VAL A 45 3.94 13.65 3.22
CA VAL A 45 5.00 14.60 2.86
C VAL A 45 4.44 16.02 2.72
N GLN A 46 3.28 16.17 2.08
CA GLN A 46 2.59 17.46 1.94
C GLN A 46 2.23 18.04 3.32
N ALA A 47 1.62 17.24 4.21
CA ALA A 47 1.30 17.68 5.57
C ALA A 47 2.55 18.15 6.33
N ARG A 48 3.68 17.44 6.21
CA ARG A 48 4.95 17.85 6.83
C ARG A 48 5.53 19.14 6.25
N ARG A 49 5.43 19.32 4.94
CA ARG A 49 5.88 20.55 4.27
C ARG A 49 5.06 21.74 4.74
N ALA A 50 3.73 21.62 4.73
CA ALA A 50 2.82 22.67 5.20
C ALA A 50 3.09 23.08 6.66
N MET A 51 3.39 22.12 7.54
CA MET A 51 3.78 22.41 8.92
C MET A 51 5.14 23.12 9.04
N THR A 52 6.03 22.98 8.05
CA THR A 52 7.34 23.63 8.06
C THR A 52 7.29 25.03 7.45
N THR A 53 6.43 25.25 6.44
CA THR A 53 6.24 26.54 5.77
C THR A 53 5.33 27.49 6.55
N GLY A 54 4.59 27.01 7.54
CA GLY A 54 3.70 27.83 8.37
C GLY A 54 2.40 28.24 7.65
N ASP A 55 1.98 27.46 6.66
CA ASP A 55 0.76 27.74 5.89
C ASP A 55 -0.50 27.56 6.76
N ALA A 56 -1.47 28.46 6.58
CA ALA A 56 -2.79 28.38 7.23
C ALA A 56 -3.54 27.06 6.90
N ASP A 57 -3.23 26.44 5.77
CA ASP A 57 -3.84 25.19 5.30
C ASP A 57 -3.17 23.92 5.87
N SER A 58 -2.19 24.07 6.77
CA SER A 58 -1.47 22.96 7.40
C SER A 58 -2.41 22.01 8.15
N ALA A 59 -3.41 22.54 8.85
CA ALA A 59 -4.41 21.75 9.58
C ALA A 59 -5.31 20.92 8.66
N GLU A 60 -5.69 21.44 7.49
CA GLU A 60 -6.46 20.70 6.49
C GLU A 60 -5.63 19.59 5.84
N SER A 61 -4.38 19.91 5.49
CA SER A 61 -3.43 18.94 4.93
C SER A 61 -3.19 17.76 5.88
N VAL A 62 -3.06 18.03 7.18
CA VAL A 62 -2.93 16.98 8.21
C VAL A 62 -4.20 16.14 8.32
N ARG A 63 -5.39 16.75 8.32
CA ARG A 63 -6.68 16.02 8.33
C ARG A 63 -6.82 15.10 7.12
N ASN A 64 -6.47 15.57 5.93
CA ASN A 64 -6.48 14.75 4.72
C ASN A 64 -5.50 13.57 4.82
N ALA A 65 -4.28 13.81 5.31
CA ALA A 65 -3.30 12.74 5.53
C ALA A 65 -3.79 11.69 6.54
N MET A 66 -4.48 12.10 7.61
CA MET A 66 -5.08 11.18 8.59
C MET A 66 -6.18 10.32 7.96
N ARG A 67 -7.06 10.92 7.14
CA ARG A 67 -8.12 10.20 6.42
C ARG A 67 -7.54 9.15 5.47
N LEU A 68 -6.50 9.51 4.71
CA LEU A 68 -5.86 8.59 3.77
C LEU A 68 -5.15 7.42 4.48
N LEU A 69 -4.57 7.67 5.66
CA LEU A 69 -4.00 6.62 6.50
C LEU A 69 -5.05 5.60 6.95
N ASP A 70 -6.26 6.04 7.30
CA ASP A 70 -7.36 5.12 7.67
C ASP A 70 -7.85 4.30 6.50
N ILE A 71 -8.02 4.93 5.34
CA ILE A 71 -8.43 4.22 4.12
C ILE A 71 -7.38 3.17 3.77
N ALA A 72 -6.09 3.49 3.89
CA ALA A 72 -5.01 2.54 3.63
C ALA A 72 -4.98 1.38 4.64
N ALA A 73 -5.33 1.64 5.91
CA ALA A 73 -5.48 0.60 6.93
C ALA A 73 -6.69 -0.30 6.65
N ARG A 74 -7.84 0.29 6.32
CA ARG A 74 -9.08 -0.43 5.98
C ARG A 74 -8.92 -1.31 4.73
N LYS A 75 -8.13 -0.85 3.74
CA LYS A 75 -7.78 -1.64 2.54
C LYS A 75 -6.72 -2.72 2.81
N GLY A 76 -6.18 -2.82 4.02
CA GLY A 76 -5.14 -3.79 4.37
C GLY A 76 -3.77 -3.51 3.74
N VAL A 77 -3.56 -2.31 3.19
CA VAL A 77 -2.28 -1.91 2.56
C VAL A 77 -1.25 -1.53 3.63
N LEU A 78 -1.72 -0.97 4.74
CA LEU A 78 -0.94 -0.65 5.93
C LEU A 78 -1.52 -1.40 7.14
N HIS A 79 -0.65 -1.92 8.00
CA HIS A 79 -1.10 -2.51 9.25
C HIS A 79 -1.69 -1.44 10.17
N LYS A 80 -2.76 -1.78 10.92
CA LYS A 80 -3.46 -0.86 11.85
C LYS A 80 -2.50 -0.09 12.76
N ASN A 81 -1.57 -0.79 13.42
CA ASN A 81 -0.58 -0.17 14.30
C ASN A 81 0.38 0.78 13.55
N ASN A 82 0.70 0.50 12.28
CA ASN A 82 1.55 1.40 11.48
C ASN A 82 0.78 2.69 11.13
N ALA A 83 -0.50 2.57 10.76
CA ALA A 83 -1.36 3.72 10.53
C ALA A 83 -1.53 4.55 11.81
N SER A 84 -1.85 3.93 12.95
CA SER A 84 -1.99 4.61 14.25
C SER A 84 -0.71 5.32 14.67
N ARG A 85 0.46 4.69 14.54
CA ARG A 85 1.75 5.34 14.84
C ARG A 85 1.99 6.58 13.97
N ARG A 86 1.66 6.51 12.68
CA ARG A 86 1.83 7.65 11.76
C ARG A 86 0.87 8.78 12.10
N LYS A 87 -0.38 8.47 12.44
CA LYS A 87 -1.36 9.45 12.90
C LYS A 87 -0.92 10.16 14.18
N ALA A 88 -0.51 9.41 15.19
CA ALA A 88 -0.04 9.96 16.45
C ALA A 88 1.14 10.91 16.26
N ARG A 89 2.10 10.56 15.39
CA ARG A 89 3.24 11.43 15.06
C ARG A 89 2.84 12.72 14.34
N LEU A 90 1.83 12.68 13.46
CA LEU A 90 1.33 13.88 12.80
C LEU A 90 0.59 14.80 13.78
N ALA A 91 -0.23 14.22 14.66
CA ALA A 91 -0.93 14.98 15.70
C ALA A 91 0.04 15.64 16.67
N ALA A 92 1.05 14.90 17.15
CA ALA A 92 2.07 15.45 18.04
C ALA A 92 2.90 16.57 17.38
N ALA A 93 3.19 16.45 16.08
CA ALA A 93 3.89 17.50 15.34
C ALA A 93 3.05 18.77 15.20
N LEU A 94 1.76 18.65 14.92
CA LEU A 94 0.83 19.78 14.85
C LEU A 94 0.72 20.50 16.20
N GLN A 95 0.50 19.74 17.28
CA GLN A 95 0.41 20.30 18.63
C GLN A 95 1.70 21.02 19.04
N LYS A 96 2.87 20.46 18.68
CA LYS A 96 4.16 21.11 18.97
C LYS A 96 4.30 22.44 18.22
N MET A 97 3.84 22.49 16.97
CA MET A 97 3.84 23.72 16.17
C MET A 97 2.89 24.77 16.75
N GLU A 98 1.67 24.39 17.17
CA GLU A 98 0.71 25.32 17.78
C GLU A 98 1.16 25.85 19.15
N ALA A 99 1.96 25.08 19.87
CA ALA A 99 2.50 25.45 21.18
C ALA A 99 3.81 26.27 21.11
N SER A 100 4.41 26.40 19.93
CA SER A 100 5.65 27.18 19.70
C SER A 100 5.30 28.54 19.11
#